data_AF-A0A0C2GM18-F1
#
_entry.id   AF-A0A0C2GM18-F1
#
_cell.length_a   1.000
_cell.length_b   1.000
_cell.length_c   1.000
_cell.angle_alpha   90.00
_cell.angle_beta   90.00
_cell.angle_gamma   90.00
#
_symmetry.space_group_name_H-M   'P 1'
#
loop_
_entity.id
_entity.type
_entity.pdbx_description
1 polymer ?
#
loop_
_entity_poly.entity_id
_entity_poly.type
_entity_poly.pdbx_seq_one_letter_code
_entity_poly.pdbx_strand_id
1 'polypeptide(L)' 'MVWGETDRVGCGIHHCYGDKGDRKKQTLVVCNYLVFGNIANHTIYEIGEPCKKCPVGYTCENYLCKKV' A
#
# COMPACT_ATOMS: atom_id res chain seq x y z
N MET A 1 -5.47 2.03 -0.85
CA MET A 1 -4.33 2.86 -0.39
C MET A 1 -3.72 3.51 -1.62
N VAL A 2 -3.10 4.70 -1.51
CA VAL A 2 -2.77 5.53 -2.69
C VAL A 2 -1.37 6.14 -2.68
N TRP A 3 -0.43 5.60 -1.90
CA TRP A 3 0.96 6.10 -1.88
C TRP A 3 1.67 5.74 -3.19
N GLY A 4 2.02 6.72 -4.02
CA GLY A 4 2.49 6.51 -5.39
C GLY A 4 3.83 5.77 -5.49
N GLU A 5 4.64 5.77 -4.43
CA GLU A 5 5.95 5.12 -4.41
C GLU A 5 5.90 3.64 -4.01
N THR A 6 4.79 3.14 -3.45
CA THR A 6 4.69 1.73 -3.05
C THR A 6 3.98 0.91 -4.12
N ASP A 7 4.67 -0.10 -4.66
CA ASP A 7 4.14 -1.03 -5.67
C ASP A 7 3.87 -2.43 -5.12
N ARG A 8 4.21 -2.67 -3.85
CA ARG A 8 4.10 -3.98 -3.19
C ARG A 8 3.43 -3.87 -1.83
N VAL A 9 2.51 -4.80 -1.59
CA VAL A 9 1.81 -4.97 -0.32
C VAL A 9 1.77 -6.46 0.03
N GLY A 10 1.98 -6.79 1.30
CA GLY A 10 1.79 -8.13 1.84
C GLY A 10 0.86 -8.07 3.03
N CYS A 11 -0.21 -8.87 3.03
CA CYS A 11 -1.19 -8.89 4.11
C CYS A 11 -1.26 -10.26 4.77
N GLY A 12 -1.49 -10.27 6.09
CA GLY A 12 -1.78 -11.45 6.89
C GLY A 12 -3.10 -11.28 7.64
N ILE A 13 -3.79 -12.40 7.83
CA ILE A 13 -5.05 -12.44 8.57
C ILE A 13 -4.88 -13.41 9.74
N HIS A 14 -5.33 -13.00 10.92
CA HIS A 14 -5.32 -13.85 12.11
C HIS A 14 -6.62 -13.70 12.90
N HIS A 15 -7.18 -14.81 13.36
CA HIS A 15 -8.32 -14.80 14.28
C HIS A 15 -7.80 -14.79 15.72
N CYS A 16 -8.01 -13.68 16.41
CA CYS A 16 -7.65 -13.50 17.82
C CYS A 16 -8.83 -13.94 18.70
N TYR A 17 -8.55 -14.69 19.76
CA TYR A 17 -9.60 -15.22 20.66
C TYR A 17 -9.72 -14.46 21.99
N GLY A 18 -9.02 -13.33 22.13
CA GLY A 18 -9.05 -12.48 23.32
C GLY A 18 -8.13 -12.95 24.46
N ASP A 19 -7.20 -13.85 24.17
CA ASP A 19 -6.19 -14.38 25.08
C ASP A 19 -5.02 -13.42 25.31
N LYS A 20 -4.79 -12.47 24.39
CA LYS A 20 -3.75 -11.43 24.44
C LYS A 20 -4.29 -10.10 23.87
N GLY A 21 -3.64 -8.98 24.18
CA GLY A 21 -4.01 -7.65 23.66
C GLY A 21 -5.28 -7.08 24.31
N ASP A 22 -6.20 -6.55 23.50
CA ASP A 22 -7.45 -5.88 23.93
C ASP A 22 -8.55 -6.84 24.47
N ARG A 23 -8.21 -8.13 24.61
CA ARG A 23 -9.05 -9.22 25.14
C ARG A 23 -10.37 -9.45 24.39
N LYS A 24 -10.49 -8.99 23.15
CA LYS A 24 -11.68 -9.22 22.32
C LYS A 24 -11.45 -10.34 21.32
N LYS A 25 -12.50 -11.11 21.05
CA LYS A 25 -12.54 -11.99 19.87
C LYS A 25 -12.65 -11.12 18.63
N GLN A 26 -11.69 -11.22 17.72
CA GLN A 26 -11.63 -10.38 16.52
C GLN A 26 -10.83 -11.05 15.40
N THR A 27 -11.09 -10.62 14.17
CA THR A 27 -10.25 -10.94 13.01
C THR A 27 -9.32 -9.76 12.78
N LEU A 28 -8.02 -9.97 13.04
CA LEU A 28 -6.99 -8.98 12.82
C LEU A 28 -6.43 -9.13 11.40
N VAL A 29 -6.45 -8.05 10.64
CA VAL A 29 -5.81 -7.95 9.32
C VAL A 29 -4.67 -6.96 9.43
N VAL A 30 -3.46 -7.40 9.05
CA VAL A 30 -2.26 -6.54 9.02
C VAL A 30 -1.71 -6.54 7.61
N CYS A 31 -1.47 -5.37 7.04
CA CYS A 31 -0.81 -5.21 5.75
C CYS A 31 0.46 -4.39 5.91
N ASN A 32 1.56 -4.91 5.39
CA ASN A 32 2.81 -4.19 5.24
C ASN A 32 2.94 -3.67 3.81
N TYR A 33 3.35 -2.40 3.69
CA TYR A 33 3.63 -1.74 2.41
C TYR A 33 5.14 -1.62 2.28
N LEU A 34 5.69 -2.01 1.14
CA LEU A 34 7.14 -2.10 1.00
C LEU A 34 7.82 -0.74 1.15
N VAL A 35 7.27 0.27 0.49
CA VAL A 35 7.66 1.67 0.75
C VAL A 35 6.67 2.22 1.75
N PHE A 36 7.18 2.64 2.92
CA PHE A 36 6.34 3.27 3.93
C PHE A 36 5.86 4.63 3.42
N GLY A 37 4.60 4.94 3.70
CA GLY A 37 3.98 6.22 3.34
C GLY A 37 3.62 7.04 4.56
N ASN A 38 2.65 7.93 4.39
CA ASN A 38 2.11 8.81 5.45
C ASN A 38 3.20 9.66 6.13
N ILE A 39 4.21 10.07 5.34
CA ILE A 39 5.29 10.93 5.81
C ILE A 39 4.77 12.37 5.82
N ALA A 40 4.87 13.04 6.98
CA ALA A 40 4.45 14.44 7.10
C ALA A 40 5.20 15.32 6.10
N ASN A 41 4.48 16.24 5.45
CA ASN A 41 5.01 17.15 4.43
C ASN A 41 5.54 16.48 3.14
N HIS A 42 5.23 15.21 2.89
CA HIS A 42 5.47 14.55 1.61
C HIS A 42 4.16 14.43 0.81
N THR A 43 4.27 14.46 -0.52
CA THR A 43 3.13 14.22 -1.41
C THR A 43 2.77 12.73 -1.44
N ILE A 44 1.49 12.42 -1.34
CA ILE A 44 0.97 11.04 -1.40
C ILE A 44 1.26 10.41 -2.77
N TYR A 45 1.09 11.18 -3.84
CA TYR A 45 1.45 10.85 -5.21
C TYR A 45 1.71 12.16 -5.97
N GLU A 46 2.46 12.11 -7.07
CA GLU A 46 2.66 13.29 -7.92
C GLU A 46 1.38 13.62 -8.70
N ILE A 47 0.97 14.89 -8.66
CA ILE A 47 -0.17 15.38 -9.44
C ILE A 47 0.24 15.52 -10.91
N GLY A 48 -0.59 14.99 -11.82
CA GLY A 48 -0.37 15.13 -13.26
C GLY A 48 -1.26 14.21 -14.09
N GLU A 49 -0.97 14.17 -15.39
CA GLU A 49 -1.57 13.23 -16.33
C GLU A 49 -1.17 11.79 -15.96
N PRO A 50 -2.12 10.82 -15.95
CA PRO A 50 -1.83 9.45 -15.59
C PRO A 50 -0.67 8.85 -16.40
N CYS A 51 0.17 8.07 -15.73
CA CYS A 51 1.30 7.34 -16.34
C CYS A 51 2.39 8.19 -17.03
N LYS A 52 2.26 9.52 -17.10
CA LYS A 52 3.24 10.41 -17.75
C LYS A 52 4.67 10.29 -17.20
N LYS A 53 4.80 9.84 -15.96
CA LYS A 53 6.07 9.67 -15.24
C LYS A 53 6.27 8.25 -14.70
N CYS A 54 5.74 7.22 -15.36
CA CYS A 54 6.04 5.84 -14.94
C CYS A 54 7.56 5.57 -15.00
N PRO A 55 8.13 4.85 -14.01
CA PRO A 55 9.55 4.49 -14.02
C PRO A 55 9.92 3.59 -15.19
N VAL A 56 11.21 3.53 -15.52
CA VAL A 56 11.73 2.58 -16.52
C VAL A 56 11.40 1.14 -16.10
N GLY A 57 10.93 0.33 -17.04
CA GLY A 57 10.49 -1.05 -16.78
C GLY A 57 9.05 -1.17 -16.30
N TYR A 58 8.25 -0.10 -16.39
CA TYR A 58 6.82 -0.11 -16.12
C TYR A 58 6.04 0.27 -17.39
N THR A 59 4.83 -0.29 -17.53
CA THR A 59 3.84 0.05 -18.56
C THR A 59 2.61 0.69 -17.92
N CYS A 60 1.86 1.46 -18.69
CA CYS A 60 0.60 2.02 -18.22
C CYS A 60 -0.53 1.01 -18.42
N GLU A 61 -1.21 0.63 -17.33
CA GLU A 61 -2.42 -0.18 -17.37
C GLU A 61 -3.45 0.42 -16.40
N ASN A 62 -4.66 0.72 -16.87
CA ASN A 62 -5.75 1.25 -16.05
C ASN A 62 -5.33 2.47 -15.18
N TYR A 63 -4.61 3.41 -15.78
CA TYR A 63 -4.09 4.62 -15.12
C TYR A 63 -3.04 4.37 -14.02
N LEU A 64 -2.47 3.15 -13.96
CA LEU A 64 -1.42 2.75 -13.01
C LEU A 64 -0.14 2.32 -13.75
N CYS A 65 1.01 2.56 -13.11
CA CYS A 65 2.28 2.03 -13.57
C CYS A 65 2.40 0.56 -13.14
N LYS A 66 2.26 -0.37 -14.08
CA LYS A 66 2.45 -1.80 -13.86
C LYS A 66 3.86 -2.21 -14.24
N LYS A 67 4.52 -2.96 -13.35
CA LYS A 67 5.85 -3.51 -13.64
C LYS A 67 5.78 -4.54 -14.77
N VAL A 68 6.65 -4.39 -15.76
CA VAL A 68 6.82 -5.35 -16.88
C VAL A 68 7.53 -6.61 -16.39
#